data_AF-A0AAN8P906-F1
#
_entry.id   AF-A0AAN8P906-F1
#
_cell.length_a   1.000
_cell.length_b   1.000
_cell.length_c   1.000
_cell.angle_alpha   90.00
_cell.angle_beta   90.00
_cell.angle_gamma   90.00
#
_symmetry.space_group_name_H-M   'P 1'
#
loop_
_entity.id
_entity.type
_entity.pdbx_description
1 polymer ?
#
loop_
_entity_poly.entity_id
_entity_poly.type
_entity_poly.pdbx_seq_one_letter_code
_entity_poly.pdbx_strand_id
1 'polypeptide(L)'
;MGAALGLCSVAQLVCCSSSVACSLSRCCPNCGNSVATRIMYGIMLLLGAITAAIMLAPGLQNELRKVPFCQNSSTNKLIPSALTWECDNAVGYSAVYRVCFALTCFFILMSIMMIGVKSSKDHRAMIQNGFWGMKYLVLIGICVGAFFIPGGEFASVWMVFGMVGGFLFILIQLILIVDFAHSWAENWVGKYEESGSKVCVVSTLPKVQEYQPKSGLLQSSIVTAYVIYLTWSGVSNSPDRDCNPGLLPFISKNNSTDVFDKESIVGLIIWILVVIYSSLRSGSSSDKMAMASDSENVADQDGEKKETDDESDKITYNWSFFHFVFALATLYIMMTLTNWYRPNSTLKTLNANSASMWVKIVSSWLCVLLYMWSMIAPMLLQSRDFTPV
;
A
#
# COMPACT_ATOMS: atom_id res chain seq x y z
N MET A 1 17.86 18.85 23.03
CA MET A 1 18.26 19.01 21.62
C MET A 1 17.44 18.16 20.63
N GLY A 2 16.66 17.15 21.06
CA GLY A 2 15.79 16.37 20.16
C GLY A 2 14.45 17.01 19.76
N ALA A 3 13.94 18.00 20.51
CA ALA A 3 12.66 18.65 20.20
C ALA A 3 12.76 19.74 19.10
N ALA A 4 13.93 20.34 18.90
CA ALA A 4 14.14 21.40 17.91
C ALA A 4 14.34 20.86 16.48
N LEU A 5 14.85 19.63 16.34
CA LEU A 5 14.99 18.97 15.03
C LEU A 5 13.66 18.44 14.48
N GLY A 6 12.69 18.12 15.35
CA GLY A 6 11.34 17.70 14.94
C GLY A 6 10.48 18.86 14.39
N LEU A 7 10.64 20.06 14.93
CA LEU A 7 9.88 21.25 14.50
C LEU A 7 10.33 21.77 13.13
N CYS A 8 11.61 21.63 12.77
CA CYS A 8 12.10 21.97 11.42
C CYS A 8 11.56 21.03 10.33
N SER A 9 11.33 19.75 10.64
CA SER A 9 10.87 18.76 9.64
C SER A 9 9.39 18.96 9.29
N VAL A 10 8.55 19.36 10.25
CA VAL A 10 7.14 19.69 10.01
C VAL A 10 6.99 21.02 9.27
N ALA A 11 7.83 22.01 9.57
CA ALA A 11 7.83 23.30 8.87
C ALA A 11 8.25 23.17 7.38
N GLN A 12 9.16 22.24 7.05
CA GLN A 12 9.54 21.91 5.67
C GLN A 12 8.40 21.23 4.89
N LEU A 13 7.63 20.36 5.55
CA LEU A 13 6.42 19.73 4.97
C LEU A 13 5.30 20.75 4.67
N VAL A 14 5.13 21.75 5.54
CA VAL A 14 4.15 22.83 5.34
C VAL A 14 4.59 23.80 4.23
N CYS A 15 5.89 24.12 4.11
CA CYS A 15 6.41 24.91 2.98
C CYS A 15 6.22 24.23 1.62
N CYS A 16 6.30 22.89 1.54
CA CYS A 16 6.08 22.16 0.28
C CYS A 16 4.61 22.07 -0.14
N SER A 17 3.67 22.33 0.77
CA SER A 17 2.23 22.10 0.55
C SER A 17 1.50 23.30 -0.09
N SER A 18 2.13 24.49 -0.13
CA SER A 18 1.53 25.69 -0.70
C SER A 18 2.54 26.50 -1.52
N SER A 19 2.45 26.39 -2.85
CA SER A 19 3.25 27.21 -3.79
C SER A 19 2.98 28.72 -3.67
N VAL A 20 1.97 29.14 -2.89
CA VAL A 20 1.59 30.56 -2.73
C VAL A 20 2.42 31.27 -1.65
N ALA A 21 2.99 30.56 -0.67
CA ALA A 21 3.83 31.20 0.35
C ALA A 21 5.28 31.48 -0.11
N CYS A 22 5.66 31.03 -1.30
CA CYS A 22 7.04 31.09 -1.81
C CYS A 22 7.37 32.36 -2.61
N SER A 23 6.43 33.29 -2.84
CA SER A 23 6.73 34.53 -3.58
C SER A 23 7.45 35.60 -2.73
N LEU A 24 7.49 35.44 -1.39
CA LEU A 24 8.04 36.47 -0.48
C LEU A 24 9.27 36.08 0.34
N SER A 25 9.86 34.90 0.16
CA SER A 25 11.17 34.62 0.79
C SER A 25 12.06 33.71 -0.06
N ARG A 26 13.26 34.21 -0.35
CA ARG A 26 14.33 33.57 -1.13
C ARG A 26 15.00 32.39 -0.41
N CYS A 27 14.31 31.75 0.54
CA CYS A 27 14.88 30.80 1.51
C CYS A 27 14.29 29.39 1.46
N CYS A 28 13.63 28.98 0.38
CA CYS A 28 13.38 27.56 0.14
C CYS A 28 14.20 27.08 -1.06
N PRO A 29 15.31 26.36 -0.85
CA PRO A 29 15.94 25.62 -1.94
C PRO A 29 14.91 24.65 -2.51
N ASN A 30 14.87 24.56 -3.84
CA ASN A 30 14.13 23.57 -4.63
C ASN A 30 13.98 22.25 -3.85
N CYS A 31 12.78 21.91 -3.35
CA CYS A 31 12.48 20.55 -2.90
C CYS A 31 12.30 19.65 -4.13
N GLY A 32 13.36 19.52 -4.92
CA GLY A 32 13.47 18.73 -6.13
C GLY A 32 13.85 17.28 -5.89
N ASN A 33 13.77 16.76 -4.67
CA ASN A 33 14.11 15.36 -4.41
C ASN A 33 12.93 14.44 -4.72
N SER A 34 13.16 13.52 -5.66
CA SER A 34 12.27 12.42 -6.03
C SER A 34 11.75 11.61 -4.82
N VAL A 35 12.51 11.57 -3.72
CA VAL A 35 12.10 10.99 -2.43
C VAL A 35 10.99 11.77 -1.76
N ALA A 36 11.06 13.11 -1.72
CA ALA A 36 10.07 13.95 -1.04
C ALA A 36 8.69 13.80 -1.67
N THR A 37 8.61 13.75 -3.00
CA THR A 37 7.37 13.51 -3.74
C THR A 37 6.73 12.17 -3.37
N ARG A 38 7.53 11.10 -3.25
CA ARG A 38 7.05 9.76 -2.87
C ARG A 38 6.56 9.70 -1.42
N ILE A 39 7.24 10.40 -0.52
CA ILE A 39 6.80 10.55 0.88
C ILE A 39 5.47 11.31 0.93
N MET A 40 5.32 12.39 0.17
CA MET A 40 4.08 13.17 0.12
C MET A 40 2.89 12.34 -0.38
N TYR A 41 3.06 11.54 -1.44
CA TYR A 41 2.02 10.59 -1.89
C TYR A 41 1.75 9.50 -0.83
N GLY A 42 2.78 9.03 -0.13
CA GLY A 42 2.67 8.15 1.04
C GLY A 42 1.77 8.73 2.13
N ILE A 43 2.06 9.96 2.54
CA ILE A 43 1.27 10.70 3.54
C ILE A 43 -0.17 10.90 3.07
N MET A 44 -0.37 11.27 1.80
CA MET A 44 -1.72 11.44 1.24
C MET A 44 -2.53 10.13 1.29
N LEU A 45 -1.91 8.99 0.97
CA LEU A 45 -2.54 7.68 1.09
C LEU A 45 -2.89 7.34 2.55
N LEU A 46 -1.97 7.61 3.49
CA LEU A 46 -2.21 7.40 4.93
C LEU A 46 -3.35 8.28 5.45
N LEU A 47 -3.39 9.56 5.10
CA LEU A 47 -4.48 10.47 5.46
C LEU A 47 -5.83 10.03 4.87
N GLY A 48 -5.83 9.54 3.63
CA GLY A 48 -7.01 8.94 3.02
C GLY A 48 -7.50 7.70 3.76
N ALA A 49 -6.60 6.80 4.15
CA ALA A 49 -6.93 5.62 4.95
C ALA A 49 -7.43 5.96 6.36
N ILE A 50 -6.84 6.96 7.02
CA ILE A 50 -7.31 7.48 8.31
C ILE A 50 -8.72 8.06 8.15
N THR A 51 -8.96 8.84 7.10
CA THR A 51 -10.28 9.41 6.80
C THR A 51 -11.32 8.30 6.59
N ALA A 52 -10.96 7.24 5.84
CA ALA A 52 -11.82 6.07 5.67
C ALA A 52 -12.08 5.36 7.02
N ALA A 53 -11.07 5.15 7.85
CA ALA A 53 -11.24 4.54 9.16
C ALA A 53 -12.13 5.39 10.10
N ILE A 54 -12.05 6.72 10.04
CA ILE A 54 -12.95 7.62 10.78
C ILE A 54 -14.41 7.42 10.36
N MET A 55 -14.70 7.07 9.11
CA MET A 55 -16.08 6.77 8.65
C MET A 55 -16.70 5.55 9.33
N LEU A 56 -15.89 4.71 9.97
CA LEU A 56 -16.35 3.55 10.74
C LEU A 56 -16.68 3.90 12.20
N ALA A 57 -16.34 5.11 12.66
CA ALA A 57 -16.55 5.50 14.05
C ALA A 57 -18.05 5.48 14.41
N PRO A 58 -18.44 4.91 15.57
CA PRO A 58 -19.85 4.80 15.96
C PRO A 58 -20.52 6.17 16.13
N GLY A 59 -19.77 7.19 16.56
CA GLY A 59 -20.27 8.55 16.72
C GLY A 59 -20.66 9.25 15.40
N LEU A 60 -20.12 8.80 14.26
CA LEU A 60 -20.37 9.43 12.96
C LEU A 60 -21.56 8.81 12.21
N GLN A 61 -22.05 7.64 12.63
CA GLN A 61 -23.09 6.89 11.91
C GLN A 61 -24.41 7.67 11.77
N ASN A 62 -24.79 8.44 12.80
CA ASN A 62 -26.01 9.27 12.75
C ASN A 62 -25.92 10.41 11.74
N GLU A 63 -24.74 10.98 11.54
CA GLU A 63 -24.51 12.01 10.52
C GLU A 63 -24.37 11.38 9.13
N LEU A 64 -23.74 10.21 9.03
CA LEU A 64 -23.62 9.46 7.77
C LEU A 64 -24.97 9.02 7.21
N ARG A 65 -25.99 8.78 8.04
CA ARG A 65 -27.35 8.49 7.55
C ARG A 65 -28.00 9.67 6.80
N LYS A 66 -27.54 10.90 7.04
CA LYS A 66 -28.09 12.12 6.43
C LYS A 66 -27.47 12.45 5.07
N VAL A 67 -26.46 11.72 4.63
CA VAL A 67 -25.77 11.99 3.36
C VAL A 67 -26.65 11.67 2.14
N PRO A 68 -26.39 12.28 0.96
CA PRO A 68 -27.25 12.17 -0.22
C PRO A 68 -27.56 10.73 -0.66
N PHE A 69 -26.61 9.80 -0.54
CA PHE A 69 -26.82 8.42 -0.98
C PHE A 69 -27.79 7.62 -0.10
N CYS A 70 -28.04 8.03 1.16
CA CYS A 70 -29.06 7.42 2.02
C CYS A 70 -30.38 8.21 2.03
N GLN A 71 -30.36 9.52 1.74
CA GLN A 71 -31.58 10.34 1.67
C GLN A 71 -32.57 9.87 0.59
N ASN A 72 -32.06 9.41 -0.56
CA ASN A 72 -32.91 8.87 -1.63
C ASN A 72 -33.65 7.59 -1.24
N SER A 73 -33.25 6.91 -0.15
CA SER A 73 -33.92 5.70 0.34
C SER A 73 -35.27 5.98 1.03
N SER A 74 -35.49 7.21 1.52
CA SER A 74 -36.62 7.53 2.40
C SER A 74 -37.84 8.11 1.66
N THR A 75 -37.69 8.51 0.39
CA THR A 75 -38.73 9.25 -0.35
C THR A 75 -39.45 8.42 -1.41
N ASN A 76 -38.88 7.27 -1.85
CA ASN A 76 -39.51 6.41 -2.85
C ASN A 76 -39.69 4.98 -2.32
N LYS A 77 -40.95 4.59 -2.13
CA LYS A 77 -41.42 3.24 -1.73
C LYS A 77 -41.11 2.12 -2.75
N LEU A 78 -40.31 2.42 -3.77
CA LEU A 78 -39.95 1.57 -4.91
C LEU A 78 -38.47 1.16 -4.91
N ILE A 79 -37.77 1.36 -3.79
CA ILE A 79 -36.34 1.05 -3.65
C ILE A 79 -36.15 -0.35 -3.04
N PRO A 80 -35.16 -1.14 -3.49
CA PRO A 80 -34.91 -2.48 -2.95
C PRO A 80 -34.68 -2.47 -1.43
N SER A 81 -35.32 -3.40 -0.72
CA SER A 81 -35.18 -3.63 0.73
C SER A 81 -33.73 -3.86 1.21
N ALA A 82 -32.82 -4.18 0.29
CA ALA A 82 -31.40 -4.31 0.58
C ALA A 82 -30.71 -2.95 0.83
N LEU A 83 -31.15 -1.87 0.18
CA LEU A 83 -30.55 -0.54 0.34
C LEU A 83 -30.91 0.11 1.69
N THR A 84 -32.14 -0.12 2.18
CA THR A 84 -32.57 0.34 3.51
C THR A 84 -31.76 -0.33 4.63
N TRP A 85 -31.50 -1.63 4.52
CA TRP A 85 -30.66 -2.37 5.49
C TRP A 85 -29.23 -1.81 5.57
N GLU A 86 -28.63 -1.51 4.42
CA GLU A 86 -27.26 -1.01 4.33
C GLU A 86 -27.12 0.38 4.98
N CYS A 87 -28.06 1.30 4.73
CA CYS A 87 -28.08 2.61 5.38
C CYS A 87 -28.35 2.54 6.89
N ASP A 88 -29.07 1.53 7.37
CA ASP A 88 -29.36 1.38 8.78
C ASP A 88 -28.21 0.73 9.57
N ASN A 89 -27.52 -0.25 8.98
CA ASN A 89 -26.59 -1.13 9.72
C ASN A 89 -25.15 -1.13 9.20
N ALA A 90 -24.89 -0.64 7.99
CA ALA A 90 -23.57 -0.71 7.36
C ALA A 90 -23.15 0.59 6.64
N VAL A 91 -23.75 1.74 7.01
CA VAL A 91 -23.51 3.03 6.34
C VAL A 91 -22.03 3.45 6.39
N GLY A 92 -21.31 3.12 7.46
CA GLY A 92 -19.86 3.32 7.56
C GLY A 92 -19.07 2.55 6.51
N TYR A 93 -19.46 1.31 6.17
CA TYR A 93 -18.79 0.52 5.13
C TYR A 93 -19.03 1.16 3.76
N SER A 94 -20.26 1.58 3.47
CA SER A 94 -20.59 2.26 2.22
C SER A 94 -19.87 3.61 2.08
N ALA A 95 -19.60 4.30 3.19
CA ALA A 95 -18.80 5.53 3.22
C ALA A 95 -17.31 5.26 2.96
N VAL A 96 -16.73 4.21 3.56
CA VAL A 96 -15.36 3.74 3.26
C VAL A 96 -15.17 3.47 1.78
N TYR A 97 -16.10 2.76 1.15
CA TYR A 97 -16.06 2.45 -0.28
C TYR A 97 -15.96 3.71 -1.15
N ARG A 98 -16.66 4.80 -0.78
CA ARG A 98 -16.66 6.07 -1.53
C ARG A 98 -15.38 6.87 -1.34
N VAL A 99 -14.88 6.94 -0.10
CA VAL A 99 -13.59 7.59 0.19
C VAL A 99 -12.45 6.88 -0.55
N CYS A 100 -12.41 5.54 -0.48
CA CYS A 100 -11.42 4.73 -1.18
C CYS A 100 -11.61 4.73 -2.70
N PHE A 101 -12.85 4.82 -3.20
CA PHE A 101 -13.12 5.04 -4.63
C PHE A 101 -12.46 6.32 -5.12
N ALA A 102 -12.67 7.44 -4.42
CA ALA A 102 -12.09 8.73 -4.81
C ALA A 102 -10.56 8.71 -4.81
N LEU A 103 -9.95 8.10 -3.79
CA LEU A 103 -8.50 7.96 -3.70
C LEU A 103 -7.95 7.04 -4.80
N THR A 104 -8.64 5.96 -5.13
CA THR A 104 -8.27 5.06 -6.24
C THR A 104 -8.36 5.80 -7.57
N CYS A 105 -9.45 6.52 -7.83
CA CYS A 105 -9.62 7.32 -9.04
C CYS A 105 -8.51 8.38 -9.18
N PHE A 106 -8.15 9.05 -8.09
CA PHE A 106 -7.06 10.01 -8.08
C PHE A 106 -5.72 9.36 -8.48
N PHE A 107 -5.36 8.22 -7.87
CA PHE A 107 -4.10 7.54 -8.17
C PHE A 107 -4.09 6.94 -9.58
N ILE A 108 -5.21 6.41 -10.07
CA ILE A 108 -5.32 5.96 -11.47
C ILE A 108 -5.18 7.12 -12.44
N LEU A 109 -5.81 8.27 -12.17
CA LEU A 109 -5.65 9.48 -12.98
C LEU A 109 -4.17 9.91 -13.04
N MET A 110 -3.51 9.97 -11.88
CA MET A 110 -2.08 10.28 -11.82
C MET A 110 -1.21 9.23 -12.54
N SER A 111 -1.56 7.94 -12.43
CA SER A 111 -0.87 6.85 -13.12
C SER A 111 -0.97 7.01 -14.65
N ILE A 112 -2.16 7.34 -15.16
CA ILE A 112 -2.39 7.57 -16.60
C ILE A 112 -1.64 8.81 -17.10
N MET A 113 -1.67 9.91 -16.35
CA MET A 113 -0.96 11.15 -16.73
C MET A 113 0.57 10.96 -16.81
N MET A 114 1.12 10.02 -16.04
CA MET A 114 2.56 9.75 -15.97
C MET A 114 3.03 8.59 -16.87
N ILE A 115 2.19 8.11 -17.80
CA ILE A 115 2.60 7.09 -18.78
C ILE A 115 3.65 7.67 -19.74
N GLY A 116 4.76 6.93 -19.91
CA GLY A 116 5.79 7.27 -20.89
C GLY A 116 6.61 8.51 -20.54
N VAL A 117 6.68 8.90 -19.27
CA VAL A 117 7.66 9.88 -18.79
C VAL A 117 9.01 9.17 -18.67
N LYS A 118 10.04 9.69 -19.35
CA LYS A 118 11.39 9.11 -19.36
C LYS A 118 12.45 10.00 -18.70
N SER A 119 12.19 11.30 -18.65
CA SER A 119 13.11 12.30 -18.08
C SER A 119 12.44 13.13 -16.99
N SER A 120 13.22 13.49 -15.97
CA SER A 120 12.83 14.40 -14.90
C SER A 120 12.61 15.85 -15.37
N LYS A 121 13.04 16.18 -16.59
CA LYS A 121 12.84 17.50 -17.24
C LYS A 121 11.52 17.62 -18.01
N ASP A 122 10.76 16.54 -18.16
CA ASP A 122 9.45 16.59 -18.82
C ASP A 122 8.52 17.61 -18.13
N HIS A 123 7.71 18.35 -18.89
CA HIS A 123 6.71 19.26 -18.31
C HIS A 123 5.77 18.56 -17.31
N ARG A 124 5.56 17.24 -17.48
CA ARG A 124 4.78 16.38 -16.58
C ARG A 124 5.43 16.19 -15.21
N ALA A 125 6.76 16.31 -15.11
CA ALA A 125 7.50 16.28 -13.85
C ALA A 125 7.10 17.43 -12.92
N MET A 126 6.73 18.58 -13.47
CA MET A 126 6.20 19.70 -12.69
C MET A 126 4.88 19.33 -12.00
N ILE A 127 4.01 18.57 -12.68
CA ILE A 127 2.76 18.07 -12.08
C ILE A 127 3.07 16.98 -11.05
N GLN A 128 4.01 16.07 -11.32
CA GLN A 128 4.40 15.01 -10.40
C GLN A 128 4.96 15.56 -9.08
N ASN A 129 5.91 16.49 -9.14
CA ASN A 129 6.65 16.97 -7.97
C ASN A 129 6.02 18.21 -7.30
N GLY A 130 5.18 18.96 -8.03
CA GLY A 130 4.60 20.23 -7.59
C GLY A 130 3.09 20.21 -7.36
N PHE A 131 2.50 21.40 -7.26
CA PHE A 131 1.05 21.67 -7.19
C PHE A 131 0.25 20.82 -6.18
N TRP A 132 0.80 20.60 -4.99
CA TRP A 132 0.16 19.79 -3.94
C TRP A 132 -1.23 20.28 -3.54
N GLY A 133 -1.41 21.60 -3.34
CA GLY A 133 -2.72 22.17 -3.05
C GLY A 133 -3.78 21.83 -4.10
N MET A 134 -3.43 21.91 -5.39
CA MET A 134 -4.34 21.54 -6.48
C MET A 134 -4.69 20.05 -6.45
N LYS A 135 -3.72 19.16 -6.18
CA LYS A 135 -3.95 17.72 -6.05
C LYS A 135 -4.93 17.41 -4.92
N TYR A 136 -4.77 18.02 -3.76
CA TYR A 136 -5.69 17.86 -2.64
C TYR A 136 -7.09 18.38 -2.97
N LEU A 137 -7.22 19.52 -3.66
CA LEU A 137 -8.51 20.04 -4.11
C LEU A 137 -9.21 19.09 -5.09
N VAL A 138 -8.47 18.53 -6.06
CA VAL A 138 -9.01 17.52 -6.98
C VAL A 138 -9.47 16.29 -6.23
N LEU A 139 -8.66 15.78 -5.29
CA LEU A 139 -9.01 14.62 -4.48
C LEU A 139 -10.27 14.86 -3.63
N ILE A 140 -10.38 16.03 -2.97
CA ILE A 140 -11.57 16.41 -2.20
C ILE A 140 -12.79 16.53 -3.12
N GLY A 141 -12.64 17.12 -4.31
CA GLY A 141 -13.71 17.23 -5.29
C GLY A 141 -14.25 15.87 -5.75
N ILE A 142 -13.35 14.94 -6.09
CA ILE A 142 -13.73 13.55 -6.43
C ILE A 142 -14.41 12.87 -5.23
N CYS A 143 -13.88 13.09 -4.01
CA CYS A 143 -14.44 12.52 -2.79
C CYS A 143 -15.87 13.01 -2.56
N VAL A 144 -16.11 14.32 -2.57
CA VAL A 144 -17.46 14.90 -2.45
C VAL A 144 -18.39 14.36 -3.54
N GLY A 145 -17.92 14.31 -4.78
CA GLY A 145 -18.68 13.73 -5.90
C GLY A 145 -19.07 12.26 -5.69
N ALA A 146 -18.19 11.45 -5.08
CA ALA A 146 -18.46 10.04 -4.78
C ALA A 146 -19.62 9.86 -3.78
N PHE A 147 -19.88 10.82 -2.90
CA PHE A 147 -21.01 10.78 -1.96
C PHE A 147 -22.37 11.04 -2.62
N PHE A 148 -22.40 11.58 -3.85
CA PHE A 148 -23.62 11.72 -4.64
C PHE A 148 -23.98 10.46 -5.44
N ILE A 149 -23.08 9.47 -5.52
CA ILE A 149 -23.36 8.21 -6.21
C ILE A 149 -24.43 7.44 -5.40
N PRO A 150 -25.62 7.18 -5.97
CA PRO A 150 -26.68 6.46 -5.27
C PRO A 150 -26.22 5.06 -4.89
N GLY A 151 -26.72 4.55 -3.76
CA GLY A 151 -26.50 3.16 -3.37
C GLY A 151 -27.21 2.16 -4.29
N GLY A 152 -26.95 0.87 -4.08
CA GLY A 152 -27.42 -0.22 -4.94
C GLY A 152 -26.25 -1.06 -5.44
N GLU A 153 -26.12 -1.20 -6.75
CA GLU A 153 -25.08 -2.05 -7.35
C GLU A 153 -23.64 -1.52 -7.17
N PHE A 154 -23.48 -0.22 -6.88
CA PHE A 154 -22.16 0.41 -6.71
C PHE A 154 -21.26 -0.36 -5.74
N ALA A 155 -21.76 -0.68 -4.54
CA ALA A 155 -20.96 -1.39 -3.54
C ALA A 155 -20.58 -2.80 -4.00
N SER A 156 -21.50 -3.50 -4.67
CA SER A 156 -21.27 -4.87 -5.18
C SER A 156 -20.21 -4.89 -6.29
N VAL A 157 -20.32 -3.97 -7.25
CA VAL A 157 -19.34 -3.82 -8.34
C VAL A 157 -17.97 -3.43 -7.78
N TRP A 158 -17.95 -2.42 -6.89
CA TRP A 158 -16.71 -1.92 -6.33
C TRP A 158 -16.01 -2.92 -5.40
N MET A 159 -16.77 -3.81 -4.74
CA MET A 159 -16.22 -4.94 -3.99
C MET A 159 -15.41 -5.88 -4.90
N VAL A 160 -15.88 -6.15 -6.13
CA VAL A 160 -15.15 -7.00 -7.08
C VAL A 160 -13.83 -6.37 -7.48
N PHE A 161 -13.83 -5.06 -7.81
CA PHE A 161 -12.59 -4.32 -8.04
C PHE A 161 -11.68 -4.33 -6.81
N GLY A 162 -12.24 -4.19 -5.61
CA GLY A 162 -11.54 -4.30 -4.34
C GLY A 162 -10.87 -5.66 -4.13
N MET A 163 -11.58 -6.77 -4.42
CA MET A 163 -11.03 -8.12 -4.29
C MET A 163 -9.89 -8.37 -5.27
N VAL A 164 -10.07 -8.00 -6.54
CA VAL A 164 -9.02 -8.14 -7.57
C VAL A 164 -7.82 -7.26 -7.24
N GLY A 165 -8.06 -5.99 -6.88
CA GLY A 165 -7.01 -5.06 -6.51
C GLY A 165 -6.26 -5.46 -5.25
N GLY A 166 -6.99 -5.96 -4.25
CA GLY A 166 -6.43 -6.50 -3.00
C GLY A 166 -5.57 -7.73 -3.25
N PHE A 167 -6.01 -8.66 -4.10
CA PHE A 167 -5.20 -9.82 -4.52
C PHE A 167 -3.88 -9.37 -5.18
N LEU A 168 -3.94 -8.47 -6.17
CA LEU A 168 -2.75 -7.96 -6.84
C LEU A 168 -1.83 -7.23 -5.86
N PHE A 169 -2.39 -6.45 -4.94
CA PHE A 169 -1.61 -5.76 -3.93
C PHE A 169 -0.93 -6.73 -2.96
N ILE A 170 -1.58 -7.83 -2.53
CA ILE A 170 -0.96 -8.85 -1.67
C ILE A 170 0.30 -9.44 -2.34
N LEU A 171 0.26 -9.70 -3.65
CA LEU A 171 1.43 -10.18 -4.38
C LEU A 171 2.56 -9.14 -4.43
N ILE A 172 2.23 -7.87 -4.67
CA ILE A 172 3.21 -6.77 -4.65
C ILE A 172 3.76 -6.56 -3.23
N GLN A 173 2.90 -6.66 -2.22
CA GLN A 173 3.22 -6.54 -0.81
C GLN A 173 4.24 -7.61 -0.41
N LEU A 174 4.08 -8.85 -0.86
CA LEU A 174 5.08 -9.90 -0.68
C LEU A 174 6.44 -9.51 -1.26
N ILE A 175 6.47 -9.05 -2.52
CA ILE A 175 7.72 -8.65 -3.19
C ILE A 175 8.41 -7.55 -2.38
N LEU A 176 7.65 -6.56 -1.90
CA LEU A 176 8.18 -5.49 -1.06
C LEU A 176 8.67 -5.99 0.30
N ILE A 177 8.00 -6.97 0.92
CA ILE A 177 8.43 -7.59 2.19
C ILE A 177 9.71 -8.40 1.99
N VAL A 178 9.81 -9.20 0.93
CA VAL A 178 10.99 -9.99 0.59
C VAL A 178 12.18 -9.08 0.34
N ASP A 179 11.97 -8.02 -0.43
CA ASP A 179 13.00 -7.04 -0.72
C ASP A 179 13.44 -6.27 0.53
N PHE A 180 12.50 -5.87 1.39
CA PHE A 180 12.80 -5.30 2.68
C PHE A 180 13.66 -6.25 3.53
N ALA A 181 13.32 -7.54 3.56
CA ALA A 181 14.08 -8.52 4.33
C ALA A 181 15.51 -8.71 3.80
N HIS A 182 15.70 -8.74 2.48
CA HIS A 182 17.03 -8.74 1.87
C HIS A 182 17.82 -7.48 2.18
N SER A 183 17.22 -6.31 1.92
CA SER A 183 17.84 -5.00 2.20
C SER A 183 18.24 -4.87 3.67
N TRP A 184 17.41 -5.38 4.58
CA TRP A 184 17.69 -5.36 6.00
C TRP A 184 18.84 -6.31 6.36
N ALA A 185 18.80 -7.54 5.86
CA ALA A 185 19.87 -8.52 6.07
C ALA A 185 21.23 -8.01 5.56
N GLU A 186 21.28 -7.47 4.34
CA GLU A 186 22.50 -6.90 3.73
C GLU A 186 23.04 -5.73 4.56
N ASN A 187 22.18 -4.80 4.97
CA ASN A 187 22.58 -3.66 5.80
C ASN A 187 23.13 -4.09 7.17
N TRP A 188 22.57 -5.15 7.76
CA TRP A 188 23.06 -5.68 9.04
C TRP A 188 24.38 -6.41 8.89
N VAL A 189 24.54 -7.21 7.84
CA VAL A 189 25.80 -7.90 7.54
C VAL A 189 26.91 -6.90 7.23
N GLY A 190 26.64 -5.87 6.43
CA GLY A 190 27.63 -4.82 6.14
C GLY A 190 28.10 -4.07 7.40
N LYS A 191 27.16 -3.65 8.26
CA LYS A 191 27.52 -3.00 9.54
C LYS A 191 28.26 -3.93 10.50
N TYR A 192 27.98 -5.23 10.45
CA TYR A 192 28.66 -6.23 11.25
C TYR A 192 30.11 -6.42 10.81
N GLU A 193 30.37 -6.51 9.51
CA GLU A 193 31.71 -6.60 8.93
C GLU A 193 32.57 -5.38 9.32
N GLU A 194 31.96 -4.20 9.42
CA GLU A 194 32.60 -2.97 9.91
C GLU A 194 32.80 -2.96 11.44
N SER A 195 31.92 -3.58 12.23
CA SER A 195 31.87 -3.44 13.70
C SER A 195 32.49 -4.60 14.50
N GLY A 196 32.88 -5.72 13.87
CA GLY A 196 33.69 -6.79 14.49
C GLY A 196 33.08 -7.55 15.69
N SER A 197 31.78 -7.41 15.97
CA SER A 197 31.14 -7.99 17.16
C SER A 197 30.70 -9.44 16.95
N LYS A 198 31.39 -10.42 17.56
CA LYS A 198 31.21 -11.87 17.38
C LYS A 198 29.95 -12.47 18.04
N VAL A 199 28.73 -12.09 17.64
CA VAL A 199 27.49 -12.73 18.14
C VAL A 199 26.57 -13.17 17.00
N CYS A 200 27.05 -14.03 16.10
CA CYS A 200 26.26 -15.10 15.45
C CYS A 200 27.14 -16.09 14.65
N VAL A 201 28.02 -16.83 15.33
CA VAL A 201 28.96 -17.82 14.73
C VAL A 201 28.26 -18.94 13.96
N VAL A 202 26.97 -19.18 14.23
CA VAL A 202 26.21 -20.27 13.60
C VAL A 202 25.66 -19.88 12.22
N SER A 203 25.40 -18.60 11.96
CA SER A 203 24.87 -18.12 10.67
C SER A 203 25.95 -17.82 9.62
N THR A 204 27.22 -17.85 10.01
CA THR A 204 28.39 -17.54 9.15
C THR A 204 29.26 -18.77 8.87
N LEU A 205 28.75 -19.99 9.10
CA LEU A 205 29.52 -21.20 8.83
C LEU A 205 29.88 -21.25 7.33
N PRO A 206 31.17 -21.35 6.94
CA PRO A 206 31.61 -21.23 5.54
C PRO A 206 30.91 -22.22 4.60
N LYS A 207 30.59 -23.43 5.10
CA LYS A 207 29.88 -24.46 4.34
C LYS A 207 28.43 -24.13 3.97
N VAL A 208 27.79 -23.17 4.65
CA VAL A 208 26.42 -22.73 4.35
C VAL A 208 26.44 -21.54 3.38
N GLN A 209 27.42 -20.64 3.53
CA GLN A 209 27.61 -19.50 2.63
C GLN A 209 28.16 -19.90 1.25
N GLU A 210 28.90 -21.01 1.15
CA GLU A 210 29.41 -21.55 -0.14
C GLU A 210 28.29 -21.93 -1.12
N TYR A 211 27.10 -22.32 -0.62
CA TYR A 211 25.99 -22.74 -1.50
C TYR A 211 24.97 -21.63 -1.77
N GLN A 212 24.80 -20.64 -0.88
CA GLN A 212 23.92 -19.48 -1.06
C GLN A 212 24.45 -18.27 -0.25
N PRO A 213 25.32 -17.42 -0.84
CA PRO A 213 25.94 -16.30 -0.11
C PRO A 213 24.98 -15.15 0.25
N LYS A 214 23.74 -15.14 -0.26
CA LYS A 214 22.73 -14.08 -0.05
C LYS A 214 21.52 -14.50 0.79
N SER A 215 21.48 -15.73 1.30
CA SER A 215 20.27 -16.31 1.88
C SER A 215 20.35 -16.39 3.39
N GLY A 216 19.95 -15.29 4.04
CA GLY A 216 19.85 -15.21 5.49
C GLY A 216 18.58 -15.88 6.03
N LEU A 217 18.68 -16.53 7.21
CA LEU A 217 17.55 -17.09 7.95
C LEU A 217 16.41 -16.06 8.16
N LEU A 218 16.77 -14.77 8.30
CA LEU A 218 15.85 -13.64 8.51
C LEU A 218 14.82 -13.49 7.39
N GLN A 219 15.22 -13.69 6.14
CA GLN A 219 14.32 -13.54 4.99
C GLN A 219 13.25 -14.65 5.01
N SER A 220 13.69 -15.90 5.23
CA SER A 220 12.79 -17.05 5.30
C SER A 220 11.81 -16.97 6.49
N SER A 221 12.25 -16.43 7.63
CA SER A 221 11.40 -16.29 8.82
C SER A 221 10.33 -15.20 8.64
N ILE A 222 10.67 -14.05 8.06
CA ILE A 222 9.72 -12.97 7.77
C ILE A 222 8.66 -13.45 6.77
N VAL A 223 9.07 -14.13 5.70
CA VAL A 223 8.13 -14.66 4.69
C VAL A 223 7.22 -15.73 5.30
N THR A 224 7.78 -16.65 6.10
CA THR A 224 6.98 -17.68 6.78
C THR A 224 5.96 -17.05 7.72
N ALA A 225 6.35 -16.04 8.52
CA ALA A 225 5.44 -15.33 9.40
C ALA A 225 4.30 -14.64 8.62
N TYR A 226 4.61 -14.03 7.47
CA TYR A 226 3.61 -13.42 6.60
C TYR A 226 2.65 -14.45 5.98
N VAL A 227 3.14 -15.60 5.53
CA VAL A 227 2.31 -16.69 5.00
C VAL A 227 1.40 -17.29 6.09
N ILE A 228 1.90 -17.45 7.32
CA ILE A 228 1.09 -17.87 8.47
C ILE A 228 -0.02 -16.85 8.73
N TYR A 229 0.29 -15.55 8.71
CA TYR A 229 -0.70 -14.48 8.84
C TYR A 229 -1.77 -14.56 7.74
N LEU A 230 -1.39 -14.66 6.46
CA LEU A 230 -2.34 -14.78 5.35
C LEU A 230 -3.22 -16.03 5.48
N THR A 231 -2.66 -17.14 5.95
CA THR A 231 -3.39 -18.39 6.16
C THR A 231 -4.41 -18.26 7.28
N TRP A 232 -4.01 -17.69 8.43
CA TRP A 232 -4.92 -17.40 9.54
C TRP A 232 -6.04 -16.42 9.13
N SER A 233 -5.67 -15.35 8.43
CA SER A 233 -6.60 -14.35 7.88
C SER A 233 -7.59 -14.98 6.90
N GLY A 234 -7.12 -15.84 5.99
CA GLY A 234 -7.98 -16.57 5.04
C GLY A 234 -8.97 -17.52 5.73
N VAL A 235 -8.49 -18.35 6.66
CA VAL A 235 -9.34 -19.30 7.42
C VAL A 235 -10.38 -18.56 8.27
N SER A 236 -10.06 -17.37 8.79
CA SER A 236 -11.00 -16.55 9.56
C SER A 236 -12.23 -16.11 8.73
N ASN A 237 -12.09 -15.99 7.40
CA ASN A 237 -13.19 -15.71 6.47
C ASN A 237 -13.98 -16.96 6.02
N SER A 238 -13.68 -18.15 6.56
CA SER A 238 -14.41 -19.38 6.23
C SER A 238 -15.90 -19.26 6.57
N PRO A 239 -16.81 -19.65 5.67
CA PRO A 239 -18.26 -19.55 5.90
C PRO A 239 -18.81 -20.64 6.83
N ASP A 240 -18.04 -21.71 7.07
CA ASP A 240 -18.47 -22.84 7.90
C ASP A 240 -18.42 -22.49 9.39
N ARG A 241 -19.58 -22.35 10.02
CA ARG A 241 -19.72 -21.92 11.42
C ARG A 241 -19.57 -23.03 12.45
N ASP A 242 -19.64 -24.28 12.04
CA ASP A 242 -19.44 -25.41 12.94
C ASP A 242 -17.96 -25.53 13.32
N CYS A 243 -17.08 -25.21 12.36
CA CYS A 243 -15.63 -25.24 12.52
C CYS A 243 -15.02 -23.85 12.77
N ASN A 244 -15.59 -22.78 12.21
CA ASN A 244 -15.17 -21.40 12.45
C ASN A 244 -16.14 -20.75 13.45
N PRO A 245 -15.86 -20.80 14.76
CA PRO A 245 -16.71 -20.13 15.74
C PRO A 245 -16.81 -18.62 15.47
N GLY A 246 -15.91 -18.03 14.67
CA GLY A 246 -15.88 -16.61 14.40
C GLY A 246 -15.72 -15.79 15.69
N LEU A 247 -15.99 -14.49 15.61
CA LEU A 247 -15.93 -13.57 16.75
C LEU A 247 -17.16 -13.66 17.68
N LEU A 248 -18.28 -14.23 17.20
CA LEU A 248 -19.59 -14.18 17.87
C LEU A 248 -19.70 -14.93 19.23
N PRO A 249 -19.07 -16.10 19.47
CA PRO A 249 -19.15 -16.77 20.76
C PRO A 249 -18.31 -16.08 21.85
N PHE A 250 -17.40 -15.17 21.50
CA PHE A 250 -16.66 -14.35 22.48
C PHE A 250 -17.37 -13.02 22.83
N ILE A 251 -18.18 -12.46 21.92
CA ILE A 251 -18.94 -11.22 22.14
C ILE A 251 -20.09 -11.41 23.14
N SER A 252 -20.67 -12.62 23.24
CA SER A 252 -21.77 -12.88 24.19
C SER A 252 -21.37 -12.76 25.67
N LYS A 253 -20.10 -12.49 25.99
CA LYS A 253 -19.61 -12.38 27.37
C LYS A 253 -19.12 -10.99 27.78
N ASN A 254 -18.91 -10.04 26.86
CA ASN A 254 -18.51 -8.67 27.21
C ASN A 254 -19.24 -7.65 26.31
N ASN A 255 -20.01 -6.76 26.95
CA ASN A 255 -20.71 -5.65 26.34
C ASN A 255 -19.74 -4.58 25.80
N SER A 256 -19.10 -4.84 24.67
CA SER A 256 -18.39 -3.81 23.89
C SER A 256 -18.44 -4.17 22.42
N THR A 257 -19.05 -3.28 21.65
CA THR A 257 -19.11 -3.26 20.18
C THR A 257 -17.72 -2.99 19.60
N ASP A 258 -16.85 -4.00 19.58
CA ASP A 258 -15.60 -3.90 18.82
C ASP A 258 -15.93 -4.08 17.34
N VAL A 259 -16.08 -2.95 16.65
CA VAL A 259 -16.35 -2.84 15.20
C VAL A 259 -15.12 -3.29 14.37
N PHE A 260 -13.97 -3.45 15.02
CA PHE A 260 -12.68 -3.72 14.38
C PHE A 260 -12.11 -5.08 14.79
N ASP A 261 -12.01 -5.99 13.82
CA ASP A 261 -11.44 -7.32 14.04
C ASP A 261 -9.93 -7.23 14.26
N LYS A 262 -9.40 -8.02 15.20
CA LYS A 262 -7.96 -8.11 15.50
C LYS A 262 -7.13 -8.43 14.25
N GLU A 263 -7.70 -9.17 13.30
CA GLU A 263 -7.11 -9.49 12.00
C GLU A 263 -6.84 -8.22 11.16
N SER A 264 -7.84 -7.34 11.04
CA SER A 264 -7.77 -6.10 10.28
C SER A 264 -6.72 -5.15 10.87
N ILE A 265 -6.51 -5.15 12.19
CA ILE A 265 -5.44 -4.39 12.86
C ILE A 265 -4.05 -4.85 12.41
N VAL A 266 -3.80 -6.17 12.38
CA VAL A 266 -2.51 -6.71 11.93
C VAL A 266 -2.29 -6.38 10.45
N GLY A 267 -3.33 -6.52 9.62
CA GLY A 267 -3.28 -6.16 8.20
C GLY A 267 -2.96 -4.69 7.95
N LEU A 268 -3.53 -3.80 8.77
CA LEU A 268 -3.25 -2.37 8.74
C LEU A 268 -1.79 -2.06 9.06
N ILE A 269 -1.23 -2.68 10.09
CA ILE A 269 0.17 -2.47 10.48
C ILE A 269 1.11 -2.89 9.36
N ILE A 270 0.92 -4.08 8.79
CA ILE A 270 1.74 -4.58 7.67
C ILE A 270 1.60 -3.64 6.47
N TRP A 271 0.39 -3.18 6.16
CA TRP A 271 0.14 -2.24 5.07
C TRP A 271 0.86 -0.89 5.28
N ILE A 272 0.78 -0.30 6.48
CA ILE A 272 1.48 0.95 6.82
C ILE A 272 3.00 0.80 6.65
N LEU A 273 3.58 -0.29 7.17
CA LEU A 273 5.01 -0.54 7.07
C LEU A 273 5.46 -0.66 5.60
N VAL A 274 4.68 -1.34 4.78
CA VAL A 274 4.98 -1.50 3.35
C VAL A 274 4.81 -0.20 2.57
N VAL A 275 3.79 0.61 2.86
CA VAL A 275 3.61 1.93 2.23
C VAL A 275 4.78 2.86 2.59
N ILE A 276 5.17 2.91 3.86
CA ILE A 276 6.31 3.71 4.31
C ILE A 276 7.60 3.22 3.63
N TYR A 277 7.85 1.91 3.62
CA TYR A 277 9.01 1.33 2.96
C TYR A 277 9.03 1.67 1.46
N SER A 278 7.90 1.53 0.76
CA SER A 278 7.78 1.88 -0.66
C SER A 278 8.00 3.37 -0.94
N SER A 279 7.62 4.26 -0.02
CA SER A 279 7.84 5.70 -0.16
C SER A 279 9.29 6.12 0.13
N LEU A 280 9.96 5.44 1.06
CA LEU A 280 11.33 5.76 1.47
C LEU A 280 12.39 5.13 0.56
N ARG A 281 12.10 3.98 -0.03
CA ARG A 281 13.07 3.23 -0.81
C ARG A 281 13.38 3.92 -2.14
N SER A 282 14.59 4.48 -2.30
CA SER A 282 15.09 4.96 -3.59
C SER A 282 15.39 3.81 -4.55
N GLY A 283 14.56 3.69 -5.60
CA GLY A 283 14.89 3.15 -6.93
C GLY A 283 15.51 1.76 -7.13
N SER A 284 15.82 0.95 -6.11
CA SER A 284 16.70 -0.22 -6.32
C SER A 284 16.05 -1.53 -6.79
N SER A 285 14.71 -1.68 -6.83
CA SER A 285 14.09 -2.90 -7.43
C SER A 285 12.89 -2.70 -8.34
N SER A 286 12.44 -1.48 -8.61
CA SER A 286 11.37 -1.28 -9.61
C SER A 286 11.86 -1.48 -11.06
N ASP A 287 13.17 -1.43 -11.29
CA ASP A 287 13.79 -1.73 -12.59
C ASP A 287 13.76 -3.23 -12.93
N LYS A 288 13.49 -4.10 -11.95
CA LYS A 288 13.50 -5.56 -12.16
C LYS A 288 12.19 -6.12 -12.73
N MET A 289 11.14 -5.30 -12.85
CA MET A 289 9.84 -5.73 -13.41
C MET A 289 9.56 -5.15 -14.80
N ALA A 290 10.45 -4.30 -15.34
CA ALA A 290 10.28 -3.67 -16.64
C ALA A 290 11.63 -3.52 -17.37
N MET A 291 12.22 -4.61 -17.85
CA MET A 291 13.37 -4.55 -18.76
C MET A 291 13.23 -5.56 -19.91
N ALA A 292 12.82 -5.03 -21.05
CA ALA A 292 13.29 -5.43 -22.37
C ALA A 292 13.44 -4.13 -23.18
N SER A 293 14.58 -3.46 -23.07
CA SER A 293 15.13 -2.60 -24.14
C SER A 293 16.54 -2.13 -23.78
N ASP A 294 17.49 -2.78 -24.44
CA ASP A 294 18.78 -2.31 -24.97
C ASP A 294 19.73 -1.51 -24.08
N SER A 295 20.81 -2.22 -23.71
CA SER A 295 22.10 -1.69 -23.30
C SER A 295 22.92 -1.25 -24.52
N GLU A 296 23.49 -0.04 -24.47
CA GLU A 296 24.75 0.25 -25.16
C GLU A 296 25.77 0.75 -24.14
N ASN A 297 26.94 0.10 -24.16
CA ASN A 297 28.08 0.35 -23.30
C ASN A 297 28.97 1.45 -23.92
N VAL A 298 29.44 2.40 -23.11
CA VAL A 298 30.72 3.08 -23.37
C VAL A 298 31.44 3.25 -22.03
N ALA A 299 32.63 2.65 -21.94
CA ALA A 299 33.59 2.86 -20.86
C ALA A 299 34.47 4.08 -21.18
N ASP A 300 34.80 4.91 -20.18
CA ASP A 300 36.19 5.35 -19.98
C ASP A 300 36.47 5.99 -18.61
N GLN A 301 37.78 6.07 -18.32
CA GLN A 301 38.50 6.18 -17.05
C GLN A 301 38.60 7.58 -16.39
N ASP A 302 38.88 7.53 -15.07
CA ASP A 302 39.67 8.42 -14.19
C ASP A 302 39.47 9.95 -14.11
N GLY A 303 39.36 10.44 -12.86
CA GLY A 303 39.83 11.77 -12.45
C GLY A 303 38.79 12.75 -11.87
N GLU A 304 39.03 13.17 -10.61
CA GLU A 304 38.43 14.32 -9.88
C GLU A 304 36.92 14.29 -9.52
N LYS A 305 36.65 14.13 -8.21
CA LYS A 305 35.35 14.40 -7.59
C LYS A 305 35.01 15.90 -7.68
N LYS A 306 34.29 16.27 -8.72
CA LYS A 306 33.51 17.51 -8.81
C LYS A 306 32.05 17.16 -8.53
N GLU A 307 31.49 17.66 -7.43
CA GLU A 307 30.04 17.62 -7.18
C GLU A 307 29.35 18.35 -8.35
N THR A 308 28.88 17.55 -9.30
CA THR A 308 28.07 17.96 -10.43
C THR A 308 26.78 17.19 -10.26
N ASP A 309 25.66 17.90 -10.13
CA ASP A 309 24.29 17.36 -10.04
C ASP A 309 23.95 16.55 -11.30
N ASP A 310 24.40 15.30 -11.36
CA ASP A 310 24.21 14.39 -12.50
C ASP A 310 22.91 13.57 -12.42
N GLU A 311 21.95 13.93 -11.55
CA GLU A 311 20.59 13.35 -11.55
C GLU A 311 19.70 13.84 -12.72
N SER A 312 20.24 14.54 -13.73
CA SER A 312 19.40 15.44 -14.53
C SER A 312 18.67 14.85 -15.75
N ASP A 313 18.88 13.59 -16.16
CA ASP A 313 18.23 13.09 -17.40
C ASP A 313 17.39 11.80 -17.30
N LYS A 314 17.62 10.91 -16.34
CA LYS A 314 16.91 9.61 -16.26
C LYS A 314 16.15 9.42 -14.95
N ILE A 315 14.90 8.97 -15.05
CA ILE A 315 14.05 8.73 -13.88
C ILE A 315 14.42 7.41 -13.19
N THR A 316 14.55 7.42 -11.86
CA THR A 316 14.96 6.28 -11.01
C THR A 316 13.89 5.21 -10.76
N TYR A 317 12.65 5.44 -11.20
CA TYR A 317 11.56 4.47 -11.13
C TYR A 317 10.42 4.86 -12.08
N ASN A 318 9.62 3.90 -12.50
CA ASN A 318 8.44 4.19 -13.31
C ASN A 318 7.35 4.90 -12.48
N TRP A 319 7.12 6.19 -12.77
CA TRP A 319 6.13 7.02 -12.07
C TRP A 319 4.68 6.53 -12.27
N SER A 320 4.36 6.01 -13.45
CA SER A 320 3.02 5.45 -13.72
C SER A 320 2.77 4.21 -12.88
N PHE A 321 3.74 3.30 -12.83
CA PHE A 321 3.65 2.08 -12.01
C PHE A 321 3.58 2.39 -10.52
N PHE A 322 4.35 3.37 -10.03
CA PHE A 322 4.27 3.83 -8.64
C PHE A 322 2.84 4.22 -8.24
N HIS A 323 2.18 5.07 -9.03
CA HIS A 323 0.80 5.47 -8.76
C HIS A 323 -0.19 4.32 -8.89
N PHE A 324 0.04 3.39 -9.83
CA PHE A 324 -0.77 2.19 -9.97
C PHE A 324 -0.69 1.29 -8.72
N VAL A 325 0.50 1.10 -8.14
CA VAL A 325 0.67 0.38 -6.87
C VAL A 325 -0.11 1.06 -5.74
N PHE A 326 -0.12 2.38 -5.68
CA PHE A 326 -0.87 3.15 -4.67
C PHE A 326 -2.40 3.04 -4.86
N ALA A 327 -2.87 2.95 -6.11
CA ALA A 327 -4.27 2.63 -6.39
C ALA A 327 -4.64 1.23 -5.90
N LEU A 328 -3.79 0.22 -6.14
CA LEU A 328 -3.98 -1.13 -5.61
C LEU A 328 -3.93 -1.17 -4.08
N ALA A 329 -3.02 -0.41 -3.46
CA ALA A 329 -2.93 -0.26 -2.01
C ALA A 329 -4.23 0.32 -1.41
N THR A 330 -4.86 1.25 -2.15
CA THR A 330 -6.15 1.84 -1.78
C THR A 330 -7.29 0.82 -1.87
N LEU A 331 -7.29 -0.04 -2.89
CA LEU A 331 -8.28 -1.10 -3.02
C LEU A 331 -8.10 -2.16 -1.91
N TYR A 332 -6.87 -2.52 -1.56
CA TYR A 332 -6.58 -3.41 -0.45
C TYR A 332 -7.06 -2.85 0.90
N ILE A 333 -6.74 -1.58 1.20
CA ILE A 333 -7.13 -0.96 2.47
C ILE A 333 -8.65 -0.87 2.60
N MET A 334 -9.36 -0.57 1.52
CA MET A 334 -10.82 -0.57 1.48
C MET A 334 -11.40 -1.92 1.90
N MET A 335 -10.89 -3.01 1.31
CA MET A 335 -11.37 -4.36 1.63
C MET A 335 -11.02 -4.76 3.07
N THR A 336 -9.85 -4.35 3.56
CA THR A 336 -9.42 -4.62 4.94
C THR A 336 -10.27 -3.87 5.96
N LEU A 337 -10.51 -2.57 5.76
CA LEU A 337 -11.35 -1.74 6.64
C LEU A 337 -12.82 -2.20 6.67
N THR A 338 -13.28 -2.86 5.61
CA THR A 338 -14.65 -3.37 5.50
C THR A 338 -14.74 -4.87 5.75
N ASN A 339 -13.72 -5.46 6.41
CA ASN A 339 -13.65 -6.88 6.79
C ASN A 339 -13.98 -7.85 5.63
N TRP A 340 -13.67 -7.45 4.40
CA TRP A 340 -13.94 -8.23 3.19
C TRP A 340 -15.40 -8.70 3.06
N TYR A 341 -16.35 -7.92 3.61
CA TYR A 341 -17.77 -8.24 3.65
C TYR A 341 -18.40 -8.24 2.24
N ARG A 342 -19.52 -8.97 2.09
CA ARG A 342 -20.34 -8.94 0.87
C ARG A 342 -21.52 -7.98 1.01
N PRO A 343 -21.68 -6.98 0.13
CA PRO A 343 -22.90 -6.19 0.04
C PRO A 343 -24.13 -7.09 -0.10
N ASN A 344 -25.23 -6.75 0.59
CA ASN A 344 -26.46 -7.54 0.73
C ASN A 344 -26.42 -8.75 1.69
N SER A 345 -25.36 -8.90 2.49
CA SER A 345 -25.30 -9.94 3.54
C SER A 345 -26.03 -9.51 4.83
N THR A 346 -26.65 -10.48 5.53
CA THR A 346 -27.26 -10.25 6.84
C THR A 346 -26.19 -10.14 7.93
N LEU A 347 -26.53 -9.57 9.10
CA LEU A 347 -25.62 -9.45 10.26
C LEU A 347 -24.95 -10.79 10.63
N LYS A 348 -25.68 -11.90 10.45
CA LYS A 348 -25.21 -13.28 10.68
C LYS A 348 -24.16 -13.77 9.67
N THR A 349 -23.82 -13.01 8.65
CA THR A 349 -22.90 -13.42 7.56
C THR A 349 -21.81 -12.37 7.28
N LEU A 350 -21.65 -11.35 8.14
CA LEU A 350 -20.81 -10.19 7.87
C LEU A 350 -19.33 -10.49 7.59
N ASN A 351 -18.75 -11.55 8.18
CA ASN A 351 -17.35 -11.93 7.95
C ASN A 351 -17.18 -13.23 7.11
N ALA A 352 -18.29 -13.84 6.71
CA ALA A 352 -18.30 -15.10 5.96
C ALA A 352 -18.24 -14.81 4.46
N ASN A 353 -17.05 -14.90 3.87
CA ASN A 353 -16.86 -14.68 2.44
C ASN A 353 -15.90 -15.71 1.85
N SER A 354 -16.47 -16.75 1.22
CA SER A 354 -15.69 -17.81 0.57
C SER A 354 -14.74 -17.27 -0.51
N ALA A 355 -15.12 -16.19 -1.20
CA ALA A 355 -14.27 -15.59 -2.24
C ALA A 355 -13.03 -14.95 -1.60
N SER A 356 -13.20 -14.19 -0.52
CA SER A 356 -12.09 -13.58 0.22
C SER A 356 -11.18 -14.61 0.86
N MET A 357 -11.74 -15.69 1.42
CA MET A 357 -10.98 -16.84 1.93
C MET A 357 -10.07 -17.40 0.82
N TRP A 358 -10.63 -17.76 -0.33
CA TRP A 358 -9.85 -18.35 -1.42
C TRP A 358 -8.84 -17.37 -2.02
N VAL A 359 -9.17 -16.08 -2.14
CA VAL A 359 -8.21 -15.05 -2.56
C VAL A 359 -6.98 -15.03 -1.65
N LYS A 360 -7.17 -15.05 -0.32
CA LYS A 360 -6.07 -15.04 0.65
C LYS A 360 -5.28 -16.36 0.64
N ILE A 361 -5.94 -17.51 0.55
CA ILE A 361 -5.28 -18.83 0.51
C ILE A 361 -4.49 -19.04 -0.78
N VAL A 362 -5.06 -18.70 -1.94
CA VAL A 362 -4.34 -18.77 -3.22
C VAL A 362 -3.16 -17.79 -3.22
N SER A 363 -3.34 -16.59 -2.66
CA SER A 363 -2.23 -15.66 -2.47
C SER A 363 -1.12 -16.27 -1.62
N SER A 364 -1.44 -16.98 -0.54
CA SER A 364 -0.42 -17.59 0.32
C SER A 364 0.38 -18.67 -0.40
N TRP A 365 -0.28 -19.51 -1.23
CA TRP A 365 0.40 -20.49 -2.08
C TRP A 365 1.31 -19.82 -3.11
N LEU A 366 0.81 -18.80 -3.81
CA LEU A 366 1.61 -18.02 -4.76
C LEU A 366 2.78 -17.34 -4.05
N CYS A 367 2.61 -16.89 -2.82
CA CYS A 367 3.69 -16.28 -2.05
C CYS A 367 4.83 -17.27 -1.80
N VAL A 368 4.50 -18.49 -1.36
CA VAL A 368 5.49 -19.56 -1.16
C VAL A 368 6.15 -19.93 -2.50
N LEU A 369 5.36 -20.07 -3.57
CA LEU A 369 5.89 -20.42 -4.89
C LEU A 369 6.84 -19.36 -5.45
N LEU A 370 6.46 -18.07 -5.39
CA LEU A 370 7.30 -16.96 -5.85
C LEU A 370 8.58 -16.85 -5.01
N TYR A 371 8.47 -17.02 -3.69
CA TYR A 371 9.62 -17.03 -2.80
C TYR A 371 10.57 -18.17 -3.13
N MET A 372 10.09 -19.41 -3.18
CA MET A 372 10.89 -20.58 -3.54
C MET A 372 11.51 -20.44 -4.93
N TRP A 373 10.75 -19.94 -5.90
CA TRP A 373 11.24 -19.68 -7.25
C TRP A 373 12.36 -18.64 -7.27
N SER A 374 12.25 -17.55 -6.52
CA SER A 374 13.29 -16.52 -6.43
C SER A 374 14.64 -17.05 -5.93
N MET A 375 14.61 -18.11 -5.11
CA MET A 375 15.80 -18.77 -4.56
C MET A 375 16.36 -19.85 -5.50
N ILE A 376 15.48 -20.60 -6.16
CA ILE A 376 15.84 -21.74 -7.03
C ILE A 376 16.22 -21.28 -8.45
N ALA A 377 15.61 -20.23 -8.98
CA ALA A 377 15.81 -19.78 -10.36
C ALA A 377 17.28 -19.49 -10.70
N PRO A 378 18.09 -18.83 -9.83
CA PRO A 378 19.52 -18.64 -10.07
C PRO A 378 20.32 -19.95 -10.14
N MET A 379 19.87 -21.01 -9.46
CA MET A 379 20.55 -22.31 -9.47
C MET A 379 20.24 -23.14 -10.72
N LEU A 380 19.00 -23.05 -11.22
CA LEU A 380 18.55 -23.83 -12.38
C LEU A 380 18.90 -23.17 -13.72
N LEU A 381 18.89 -21.84 -13.78
CA LEU A 381 19.13 -21.08 -15.01
C LEU A 381 20.51 -20.44 -14.99
N GLN A 382 21.57 -21.24 -14.81
CA GLN A 382 22.96 -20.76 -14.71
C GLN A 382 23.43 -19.94 -15.93
N SER A 383 22.75 -20.07 -17.07
CA SER A 383 23.04 -19.31 -18.30
C SER A 383 22.36 -17.93 -18.37
N ARG A 384 21.61 -17.51 -17.33
CA ARG A 384 20.96 -16.20 -17.25
C ARG A 384 21.62 -15.38 -16.14
N ASP A 385 22.05 -14.17 -16.45
CA ASP A 385 22.63 -13.29 -15.42
C ASP A 385 21.58 -12.90 -14.38
N PHE A 386 21.83 -13.27 -13.13
CA PHE A 386 21.05 -12.88 -11.95
C PHE A 386 21.82 -11.90 -11.04
N THR A 387 23.00 -11.47 -11.47
CA THR A 387 23.79 -10.43 -10.81
C THR A 387 23.04 -9.09 -10.90
N PRO A 388 22.95 -8.32 -9.80
CA PRO A 388 22.53 -6.93 -9.88
C PRO A 388 23.61 -6.18 -10.66
N VAL A 389 23.26 -5.64 -11.82
CA VAL A 389 24.06 -4.63 -12.52
C VAL A 389 23.83 -3.28 -11.85
#